data_AF-A0A967UGF2-F1
#
_entry.id   AF-A0A967UGF2-F1
#
_cell.length_a   1.000
_cell.length_b   1.000
_cell.length_c   1.000
_cell.angle_alpha   90.00
_cell.angle_beta   90.00
_cell.angle_gamma   90.00
#
_symmetry.space_group_name_H-M   'P 1'
#
loop_
_entity.id
_entity.type
_entity.pdbx_description
1 polymer ?
#
loop_
_entity_poly.entity_id
_entity_poly.type
_entity_poly.pdbx_seq_one_letter_code
_entity_poly.pdbx_strand_id
1 'polypeptide(L)' 'MSEDSEHSPWICHVCDYKSQGEQSVACSVCYKTTCSAHLQHASVYNEETGLYELHPICVLCTAPGDRAAR' A
#
# COMPACT_ATOMS: atom_id res chain seq x y z
N MET A 1 5.60 -16.92 30.43
CA MET A 1 5.64 -15.60 29.80
C MET A 1 5.00 -15.77 28.44
N SER A 2 3.79 -15.26 28.27
CA SER A 2 3.09 -15.29 27.00
C SER A 2 3.12 -13.85 26.50
N GLU A 3 4.09 -13.56 25.63
CA GLU A 3 4.16 -12.30 24.90
C GLU A 3 3.00 -12.30 23.90
N ASP A 4 1.79 -12.02 24.39
CA ASP A 4 0.65 -11.63 23.57
C ASP A 4 1.08 -10.34 22.88
N SER A 5 1.67 -10.49 21.69
CA SER A 5 2.03 -9.37 20.86
C SER A 5 0.71 -8.72 20.49
N GLU A 6 0.33 -7.69 21.23
CA GLU A 6 -0.78 -6.78 20.94
C GLU A 6 -0.50 -6.12 19.59
N HIS A 7 -0.68 -6.88 18.51
CA HIS A 7 -0.67 -6.37 17.15
C HIS A 7 -1.85 -5.43 17.07
N SER A 8 -1.58 -4.15 17.35
CA SER A 8 -2.57 -3.09 17.21
C SER A 8 -3.18 -3.24 15.83
N PRO A 9 -4.50 -3.51 15.72
CA PRO A 9 -5.11 -3.84 14.46
C PRO A 9 -4.97 -2.64 13.54
N TRP A 10 -4.35 -2.84 12.39
CA TRP A 10 -4.28 -1.80 11.39
C TRP A 10 -5.61 -1.73 10.63
N ILE A 11 -5.89 -0.56 10.09
CA ILE A 11 -7.12 -0.28 9.34
C ILE A 11 -6.73 0.09 7.92
N CYS A 12 -7.33 -0.58 6.93
CA CYS A 12 -7.17 -0.18 5.55
C CYS A 12 -7.81 1.20 5.35
N HIS A 13 -7.03 2.18 4.92
CA HIS A 13 -7.58 3.52 4.68
C HIS A 13 -8.52 3.63 3.47
N VAL A 14 -8.65 2.56 2.67
CA VAL A 14 -9.49 2.53 1.45
C VAL A 14 -10.88 1.93 1.75
N CYS A 15 -10.95 0.88 2.56
CA CYS A 15 -12.21 0.17 2.85
C CYS A 15 -12.51 -0.02 4.34
N ASP A 16 -11.69 0.56 5.22
CA ASP A 16 -11.81 0.46 6.68
C ASP A 16 -11.75 -0.97 7.24
N TYR A 17 -11.26 -1.92 6.44
CA TYR A 17 -11.00 -3.28 6.90
C TYR A 17 -9.99 -3.28 8.05
N LYS A 18 -10.40 -3.86 9.19
CA LYS A 18 -9.54 -4.06 10.36
C LYS A 18 -8.83 -5.39 10.26
N SER A 19 -7.52 -5.37 10.37
CA SER A 19 -6.71 -6.57 10.31
C SER A 19 -7.03 -7.56 11.42
N GLN A 20 -7.23 -8.83 11.07
CA GLN A 20 -7.38 -9.92 12.04
C GLN A 20 -6.10 -10.77 12.18
N GLY A 21 -4.93 -10.18 11.91
CA GLY A 21 -3.63 -10.88 11.89
C GLY A 21 -2.99 -11.00 10.50
N GLU A 22 -3.58 -10.38 9.47
CA GLU A 22 -2.98 -10.30 8.14
C GLU A 22 -1.89 -9.22 8.05
N GLN A 23 -0.94 -9.43 7.15
CA GLN A 23 0.10 -8.44 6.82
C GLN A 23 -0.54 -7.26 6.07
N SER A 24 -0.16 -6.04 6.44
CA SER A 24 -0.40 -4.85 5.63
C SER A 24 0.90 -4.22 5.19
N VAL A 25 0.79 -3.41 4.14
CA VAL A 25 1.88 -2.57 3.66
C VAL A 25 1.37 -1.12 3.58
N ALA A 26 2.26 -0.18 3.90
CA ALA A 26 2.00 1.23 3.73
C ALA A 26 2.21 1.62 2.25
N CYS A 27 1.32 2.45 1.72
CA CYS A 27 1.48 2.99 0.38
C CYS A 27 2.74 3.89 0.31
N SER A 28 3.60 3.72 -0.69
CA SER A 28 4.78 4.57 -0.89
C SER A 28 4.46 6.02 -1.28
N VAL A 29 3.21 6.34 -1.64
CA VAL A 29 2.78 7.69 -2.06
C VAL A 29 2.08 8.45 -0.94
N CYS A 30 1.04 7.86 -0.34
CA CYS A 30 0.25 8.53 0.70
C CYS A 30 0.64 8.10 2.13
N TYR A 31 1.54 7.12 2.27
CA TYR A 31 2.04 6.59 3.55
C TYR A 31 0.95 6.00 4.45
N LYS A 32 -0.25 5.73 3.91
CA LYS A 32 -1.35 5.10 4.64
C LYS A 32 -1.32 3.59 4.50
N THR A 33 -1.71 2.90 5.58
CA THR A 33 -1.82 1.44 5.61
C THR A 33 -2.95 0.94 4.71
N THR A 34 -2.67 -0.10 3.94
CA THR A 34 -3.59 -0.63 2.93
C THR A 34 -3.60 -2.15 2.98
N CYS A 35 -4.79 -2.75 2.84
CA CYS A 35 -4.90 -4.20 2.72
C CYS A 35 -4.43 -4.67 1.34
N SER A 36 -4.02 -5.93 1.23
CA SER A 36 -3.52 -6.53 -0.02
C SER A 36 -4.50 -6.43 -1.18
N ALA A 37 -5.82 -6.35 -0.92
CA ALA A 37 -6.83 -6.18 -1.96
C ALA A 37 -6.83 -4.77 -2.60
N HIS A 38 -6.45 -3.74 -1.82
CA HIS A 38 -6.41 -2.35 -2.27
C HIS A 38 -4.98 -1.84 -2.47
N LEU A 39 -3.98 -2.71 -2.30
CA LEU A 39 -2.58 -2.42 -2.54
C LEU A 39 -2.17 -3.03 -3.88
N GLN A 40 -1.53 -2.24 -4.73
CA GLN A 40 -1.01 -2.66 -6.01
C GLN A 40 0.49 -2.37 -6.06
N HIS A 41 1.26 -3.18 -6.76
CA HIS A 41 2.68 -2.90 -6.98
C HIS A 41 2.84 -2.18 -8.31
N ALA A 42 3.37 -0.96 -8.28
CA ALA A 42 3.65 -0.18 -9.47
C ALA A 42 5.15 -0.05 -9.65
N SER A 43 5.61 -0.16 -10.90
CA SER A 43 7.00 0.10 -11.26
C SER A 43 7.24 1.62 -11.25
N VAL A 44 8.04 2.09 -10.31
CA VAL A 44 8.50 3.48 -10.22
C VAL A 44 9.95 3.53 -10.67
N TYR A 45 10.27 4.46 -11.56
CA TYR A 45 11.66 4.68 -11.97
C TYR A 45 12.43 5.34 -10.83
N ASN A 46 13.49 4.70 -10.36
CA ASN A 46 14.41 5.26 -9.38
C ASN A 46 15.57 5.94 -10.11
N GLU A 47 15.68 7.26 -9.96
CA GLU A 47 16.69 8.09 -10.60
C GLU A 47 18.11 7.85 -10.06
N GLU A 48 18.23 7.40 -8.81
CA GLU A 48 19.51 7.14 -8.14
C GLU A 48 20.16 5.85 -8.64
N THR A 49 19.36 4.82 -8.91
CA THR A 49 19.83 3.52 -9.40
C THR A 49 19.70 3.37 -10.92
N GLY A 50 18.88 4.20 -11.57
CA GLY A 50 18.54 4.09 -12.99
C GLY A 50 17.66 2.88 -13.32
N LEU A 51 16.99 2.29 -12.33
CA LEU A 51 16.20 1.07 -12.47
C LEU A 51 14.73 1.32 -12.12
N TYR A 52 13.84 0.47 -12.65
CA TYR A 52 12.45 0.44 -12.22
C TYR A 52 12.30 -0.46 -11.01
N GLU A 53 11.79 0.09 -9.91
CA GLU A 53 11.54 -0.63 -8.66
C GLU A 53 10.05 -0.78 -8.42
N LEU A 54 9.65 -1.93 -7.86
CA LEU A 54 8.27 -2.20 -7.52
C LEU A 54 7.94 -1.57 -6.17
N HIS A 55 7.11 -0.53 -6.21
CA HIS A 55 6.63 0.14 -5.01
C HIS A 55 5.18 -0.27 -4.69
N PRO A 56 4.86 -0.56 -3.42
CA PRO A 56 3.50 -0.79 -2.98
C PRO A 56 2.72 0.54 -2.98
N ILE A 57 1.71 0.66 -3.83
CA ILE A 57 0.88 1.87 -3.99
C ILE A 57 -0.59 1.49 -3.83
N CYS A 58 -1.35 2.25 -3.04
CA CYS A 58 -2.77 1.97 -2.88
C CYS A 58 -3.56 2.30 -4.15
N VAL A 59 -4.71 1.66 -4.35
CA VAL A 59 -5.57 1.85 -5.53
C VAL A 59 -5.97 3.33 -5.75
N LEU A 60 -6.08 4.13 -4.68
CA LEU A 60 -6.39 5.55 -4.76
C LEU A 60 -5.22 6.37 -5.34
N CYS A 61 -3.98 5.96 -5.06
CA CYS A 61 -2.77 6.61 -5.59
C CYS A 61 -2.35 6.02 -6.94
N THR A 62 -2.71 4.78 -7.23
CA THR A 62 -2.49 4.13 -8.53
C THR A 62 -3.52 4.56 -9.57
N ALA A 63 -4.73 4.95 -9.16
CA ALA A 63 -5.76 5.40 -10.08
C ALA A 63 -5.22 6.55 -10.94
N PRO A 64 -5.03 6.33 -12.25
CA PRO A 64 -4.69 7.41 -13.14
C PRO A 64 -5.92 8.31 -13.20
N GLY A 65 -5.87 9.47 -12.53
CA GLY A 65 -6.80 10.53 -12.82
C GLY A 65 -6.70 10.83 -14.32
N ASP A 66 -7.69 10.36 -15.08
CA ASP A 66 -8.12 10.91 -16.36
C ASP A 66 -7.00 11.23 -17.37
N ARG A 67 -6.06 10.30 -17.56
CA ARG A 67 -5.01 10.41 -18.62
C ARG A 67 -5.13 9.35 -19.72
N ALA A 68 -6.34 8.79 -19.87
CA ALA A 68 -6.74 8.03 -21.05
C ALA A 68 -7.70 8.88 -21.92
N ALA A 69 -7.29 10.12 -22.21
CA ALA A 69 -7.85 10.93 -23.29
C ALA A 69 -6.69 11.34 -24.20
N ARG A 70 -6.20 10.39 -25.00
CA ARG A 70 -5.38 10.65 -26.18
C ARG A 70 -5.78 9.68 -27.28
#